data_AF-A0A8X8KB27-F1
#
_entry.id   AF-A0A8X8KB27-F1
#
_cell.length_a   1.000
_cell.length_b   1.000
_cell.length_c   1.000
_cell.angle_alpha   90.00
_cell.angle_beta   90.00
_cell.angle_gamma   90.00
#
_symmetry.space_group_name_H-M   'P 1'
#
loop_
_entity.id
_entity.type
_entity.pdbx_description
1 polymer ?
#
loop_
_entity_poly.entity_id
_entity_poly.type
_entity_poly.pdbx_seq_one_letter_code
_entity_poly.pdbx_strand_id
1 'polypeptide(L)'
;MAVPEKDLAWAKAVGPDYAHREEYRRPPSYRRDEVLSTVQTNKKSGGKLNKNSGVSAGNQRDRLLIQQKVLQAIEKDIRRPGQIEKAIGHSMQLVIRALELMREEGLVKKSGGDWYVVPAIPESNAEQSASESPPESALPAPSEVATAPAVMVDESESVQWEPSLPSNPFDDELKHAVDSWLAHGINYAISASEVRLQMRDLQNRIGNIVAENNDLRLQLESARYKLGRFRALVQEIGDISA
;
A
#
# COMPACT_ATOMS: atom_id res chain seq x y z
N MET A 1 -13.90 -21.04 -48.91
CA MET A 1 -13.11 -19.87 -48.50
C MET A 1 -11.76 -20.39 -48.02
N ALA A 2 -10.69 -20.12 -48.76
CA ALA A 2 -9.36 -20.65 -48.50
C ALA A 2 -8.67 -19.80 -47.41
N VAL A 3 -8.15 -20.47 -46.38
CA VAL A 3 -7.36 -19.85 -45.30
C VAL A 3 -5.94 -19.62 -45.83
N PRO A 4 -5.29 -18.46 -45.58
CA PRO A 4 -3.95 -18.18 -46.11
C PRO A 4 -2.89 -19.08 -45.47
N GLU A 5 -2.02 -19.69 -46.29
CA GLU A 5 -0.92 -20.60 -45.89
C GLU A 5 0.13 -20.02 -44.94
N LYS A 6 0.06 -18.73 -44.59
CA LYS A 6 1.07 -18.07 -43.75
C LYS A 6 0.91 -18.34 -42.25
N ASP A 7 -0.26 -18.83 -41.82
CA ASP A 7 -0.52 -19.15 -40.41
C ASP A 7 -0.21 -20.61 -40.04
N LEU A 8 0.15 -21.46 -41.02
CA LEU A 8 0.54 -22.85 -40.77
C LEU A 8 2.04 -23.03 -40.43
N ALA A 9 2.86 -21.98 -40.60
CA ALA A 9 4.30 -22.07 -40.40
C ALA A 9 4.74 -21.96 -38.93
N TRP A 10 3.94 -21.33 -38.06
CA TRP A 10 4.27 -21.21 -36.63
C TRP A 10 3.93 -22.48 -35.83
N ALA A 11 2.89 -23.22 -36.24
CA ALA A 11 2.42 -24.41 -35.53
C ALA A 11 3.32 -25.66 -35.66
N LYS A 12 4.37 -25.63 -36.50
CA LYS A 12 5.34 -26.74 -36.65
C LYS A 12 6.66 -26.52 -35.92
N ALA A 13 6.86 -25.36 -35.28
CA ALA A 13 8.13 -25.02 -34.62
C ALA A 13 8.14 -25.32 -33.10
N VAL A 14 7.04 -25.79 -32.52
CA VAL A 14 6.95 -26.14 -31.10
C VAL A 14 6.82 -27.65 -30.98
N GLY A 15 7.95 -28.31 -30.70
CA GLY A 15 8.03 -29.75 -30.49
C GLY A 15 7.30 -30.23 -29.22
N PRO A 16 7.04 -31.55 -29.09
CA PRO A 16 6.15 -32.11 -28.08
C PRO A 16 6.94 -32.52 -26.83
N ASP A 17 7.47 -31.57 -26.05
CA ASP A 17 8.24 -31.88 -24.83
C ASP A 17 7.89 -31.05 -23.58
N TYR A 18 6.72 -30.42 -23.55
CA TYR A 18 6.21 -29.77 -22.33
C TYR A 18 4.93 -30.44 -21.83
N ALA A 19 5.09 -31.67 -21.36
CA ALA A 19 4.10 -32.33 -20.52
C ALA A 19 4.83 -32.97 -19.34
N HIS A 20 5.13 -32.19 -18.30
CA HIS A 20 5.11 -32.62 -16.89
C HIS A 20 5.53 -31.47 -15.97
N ARG A 21 4.92 -31.46 -14.77
CA ARG A 21 5.04 -30.50 -13.65
C ARG A 21 4.28 -29.19 -13.81
N GLU A 22 3.14 -29.10 -13.12
CA GLU A 22 3.10 -28.36 -11.85
C GLU A 22 1.82 -28.65 -11.06
N GLU A 23 2.03 -29.04 -9.81
CA GLU A 23 1.07 -29.28 -8.75
C GLU A 23 0.53 -27.93 -8.25
N TYR A 24 -0.71 -27.59 -8.62
CA TYR A 24 -1.38 -26.42 -8.05
C TYR A 24 -1.89 -26.72 -6.64
N ARG A 25 -1.15 -26.27 -5.62
CA ARG A 25 -1.74 -25.95 -4.31
C ARG A 25 -2.73 -24.80 -4.49
N ARG A 26 -4.02 -25.06 -4.24
CA ARG A 26 -5.08 -24.05 -4.16
C ARG A 26 -4.85 -23.12 -2.96
N PRO A 27 -4.93 -21.79 -3.11
CA PRO A 27 -5.23 -20.89 -2.00
C PRO A 27 -6.76 -20.86 -1.74
N PRO A 28 -7.18 -20.49 -0.52
CA PRO A 28 -8.57 -20.56 -0.09
C PRO A 28 -9.46 -19.56 -0.85
N SER A 29 -10.62 -20.03 -1.26
CA SER A 29 -11.66 -19.26 -1.94
C SER A 29 -12.19 -18.12 -1.08
N TYR A 30 -11.91 -16.88 -1.46
CA TYR A 30 -12.68 -15.71 -1.02
C TYR A 30 -14.01 -15.65 -1.79
N ARG A 31 -15.13 -15.63 -1.04
CA ARG A 31 -16.50 -15.47 -1.54
C ARG A 31 -16.62 -14.18 -2.37
N ARG A 32 -17.04 -14.31 -3.64
CA ARG A 32 -17.26 -13.22 -4.59
C ARG A 32 -18.72 -12.75 -4.70
N ASP A 33 -19.64 -13.35 -3.96
CA ASP A 33 -21.07 -13.29 -4.31
C ASP A 33 -21.92 -12.29 -3.51
N GLU A 34 -21.36 -11.52 -2.57
CA GLU A 34 -22.16 -10.58 -1.75
C GLU A 34 -22.13 -9.11 -2.22
N VAL A 35 -21.32 -8.74 -3.23
CA VAL A 35 -21.20 -7.33 -3.68
C VAL A 35 -22.01 -7.01 -4.94
N LEU A 36 -22.65 -8.00 -5.57
CA LEU A 36 -23.35 -7.80 -6.85
C LEU A 36 -24.88 -7.62 -6.76
N SER A 37 -25.50 -7.71 -5.57
CA SER A 37 -26.97 -7.66 -5.45
C SER A 37 -27.58 -6.27 -5.26
N THR A 38 -26.80 -5.21 -5.04
CA THR A 38 -27.33 -3.85 -4.79
C THR A 38 -27.23 -2.88 -5.97
N VAL A 39 -26.77 -3.33 -7.15
CA VAL A 39 -26.43 -2.44 -8.29
C VAL A 39 -27.55 -2.31 -9.34
N GLN A 40 -28.76 -2.81 -9.10
CA GLN A 40 -29.85 -2.72 -10.10
C GLN A 40 -31.12 -2.01 -9.63
N THR A 41 -31.04 -0.79 -9.10
CA THR A 41 -32.16 0.17 -9.22
C THR A 41 -31.66 1.61 -9.05
N ASN A 42 -31.28 2.27 -10.14
CA ASN A 42 -31.55 3.71 -10.32
C ASN A 42 -31.11 4.16 -11.71
N LYS A 43 -31.99 3.92 -12.68
CA LYS A 43 -31.88 4.47 -14.03
C LYS A 43 -33.21 5.11 -14.38
N LYS A 44 -33.45 6.32 -13.86
CA LYS A 44 -34.33 7.37 -14.44
C LYS A 44 -34.62 8.47 -13.41
N SER A 45 -33.84 9.55 -13.46
CA SER A 45 -34.38 10.90 -13.27
C SER A 45 -33.42 11.89 -13.91
N GLY A 46 -33.86 12.46 -15.03
CA GLY A 46 -33.19 13.57 -15.69
C GLY A 46 -33.43 14.84 -14.87
N GLY A 47 -32.42 15.26 -14.10
CA GLY A 47 -32.37 16.56 -13.45
C GLY A 47 -31.13 17.31 -13.93
N LYS A 48 -31.33 18.45 -14.57
CA LYS A 48 -30.24 19.39 -14.90
C LYS A 48 -29.59 19.85 -13.58
N LEU A 49 -28.40 19.34 -13.29
CA LEU A 49 -27.63 19.71 -12.11
C LEU A 49 -26.79 20.97 -12.37
N ASN A 50 -26.96 21.90 -11.45
CA ASN A 50 -26.24 23.16 -11.30
C ASN A 50 -24.74 22.89 -11.05
N LYS A 51 -23.85 23.59 -11.76
CA LYS A 51 -22.42 23.23 -11.88
C LYS A 51 -21.50 23.68 -10.73
N ASN A 52 -21.99 24.41 -9.73
CA ASN A 52 -21.11 25.08 -8.78
C ASN A 52 -21.51 24.82 -7.31
N SER A 53 -21.26 23.61 -6.80
CA SER A 53 -20.87 23.30 -5.40
C SER A 53 -21.19 21.84 -5.09
N GLY A 54 -20.18 20.98 -5.15
CA GLY A 54 -20.37 19.55 -4.96
C GLY A 54 -19.08 18.79 -4.81
N VAL A 55 -18.27 19.15 -3.81
CA VAL A 55 -17.20 18.26 -3.31
C VAL A 55 -17.87 17.20 -2.44
N SER A 56 -18.68 16.35 -3.09
CA SER A 56 -19.49 15.31 -2.49
C SER A 56 -18.78 13.96 -2.66
N ALA A 57 -19.03 13.01 -1.77
CA ALA A 57 -18.33 11.73 -1.58
C ALA A 57 -17.92 10.93 -2.84
N GLY A 58 -18.50 11.21 -4.02
CA GLY A 58 -18.00 10.73 -5.32
C GLY A 58 -16.52 11.06 -5.57
N ASN A 59 -16.05 12.24 -5.13
CA ASN A 59 -14.66 12.65 -5.33
C ASN A 59 -13.64 11.77 -4.59
N GLN A 60 -14.02 11.19 -3.45
CA GLN A 60 -13.09 10.35 -2.68
C GLN A 60 -12.94 8.96 -3.29
N ARG A 61 -14.05 8.37 -3.75
CA ARG A 61 -14.02 7.08 -4.45
C ARG A 61 -13.25 7.18 -5.76
N ASP A 62 -13.48 8.25 -6.53
CA ASP A 62 -12.77 8.49 -7.78
C ASP A 62 -11.27 8.73 -7.53
N ARG A 63 -10.92 9.46 -6.47
CA ARG A 63 -9.52 9.66 -6.06
C ARG A 63 -8.81 8.36 -5.71
N LEU A 64 -9.44 7.49 -4.91
CA LEU A 64 -8.87 6.18 -4.56
C LEU A 64 -8.73 5.28 -5.79
N LEU A 65 -9.71 5.30 -6.70
CA LEU A 65 -9.65 4.54 -7.95
C LEU A 65 -8.49 5.02 -8.85
N ILE A 66 -8.26 6.34 -8.92
CA ILE A 66 -7.11 6.91 -9.66
C ILE A 66 -5.80 6.47 -9.01
N GLN A 67 -5.65 6.58 -7.69
CA GLN A 67 -4.43 6.15 -6.97
C GLN A 67 -4.14 4.66 -7.22
N GLN A 68 -5.16 3.80 -7.11
CA GLN A 68 -5.03 2.37 -7.38
C GLN A 68 -4.55 2.08 -8.81
N LYS A 69 -5.13 2.76 -9.81
CA LYS A 69 -4.71 2.59 -11.21
C LYS A 69 -3.30 3.10 -11.46
N VAL A 70 -2.87 4.17 -10.78
CA VAL A 70 -1.51 4.69 -10.88
C VAL A 70 -0.50 3.70 -10.31
N LEU A 71 -0.77 3.12 -9.14
CA LEU A 71 0.09 2.07 -8.57
C LEU A 71 0.22 0.86 -9.51
N GLN A 72 -0.90 0.37 -10.06
CA GLN A 72 -0.88 -0.74 -11.03
C GLN A 72 -0.09 -0.41 -12.30
N ALA A 73 -0.09 0.86 -12.74
CA ALA A 73 0.71 1.29 -13.88
C ALA A 73 2.21 1.26 -13.55
N ILE A 74 2.60 1.73 -12.37
CA ILE A 74 4.00 1.72 -11.93
C ILE A 74 4.50 0.29 -11.71
N GLU A 75 3.67 -0.59 -11.14
CA GLU A 75 3.97 -2.03 -11.00
C GLU A 75 4.19 -2.73 -12.35
N LYS A 76 3.55 -2.23 -13.43
CA LYS A 76 3.76 -2.67 -14.82
C LYS A 76 4.92 -1.95 -15.52
N ASP A 77 5.84 -1.36 -14.75
CA ASP A 77 6.99 -0.59 -15.24
C ASP A 77 6.67 0.69 -16.04
N ILE A 78 5.45 1.23 -15.91
CA ILE A 78 5.09 2.52 -16.51
C ILE A 78 5.40 3.63 -15.51
N ARG A 79 6.62 4.20 -15.62
CA ARG A 79 7.16 5.11 -14.58
C ARG A 79 7.02 6.60 -14.89
N ARG A 80 6.81 6.97 -16.16
CA ARG A 80 6.68 8.39 -16.56
C ARG A 80 5.24 8.88 -16.47
N PRO A 81 4.97 10.07 -15.90
CA PRO A 81 3.61 10.60 -15.73
C PRO A 81 2.79 10.60 -17.03
N GLY A 82 3.38 10.97 -18.16
CA GLY A 82 2.66 10.98 -19.45
C GLY A 82 2.40 9.59 -20.05
N GLN A 83 3.14 8.57 -19.65
CA GLN A 83 2.79 7.19 -20.01
C GLN A 83 1.69 6.66 -19.09
N ILE A 84 1.76 6.98 -17.79
CA ILE A 84 0.72 6.68 -16.80
C ILE A 84 -0.62 7.31 -17.22
N GLU A 85 -0.59 8.56 -17.67
CA GLU A 85 -1.76 9.28 -18.22
C GLU A 85 -2.44 8.49 -19.34
N LYS A 86 -1.65 8.07 -20.35
CA LYS A 86 -2.14 7.27 -21.48
C LYS A 86 -2.67 5.91 -21.06
N ALA A 87 -2.05 5.26 -20.08
CA ALA A 87 -2.46 3.95 -19.58
C ALA A 87 -3.78 4.00 -18.81
N ILE A 88 -4.02 5.07 -18.06
CA ILE A 88 -5.17 5.19 -17.14
C ILE A 88 -6.34 5.95 -17.78
N GLY A 89 -6.08 6.74 -18.82
CA GLY A 89 -7.09 7.53 -19.54
C GLY A 89 -7.67 8.67 -18.69
N HIS A 90 -6.86 9.27 -17.81
CA HIS A 90 -7.23 10.40 -16.97
C HIS A 90 -6.33 11.59 -17.26
N SER A 91 -6.76 12.82 -16.95
CA SER A 91 -5.95 14.01 -17.23
C SER A 91 -4.60 14.00 -16.49
N MET A 92 -3.54 14.50 -17.13
CA MET A 92 -2.20 14.66 -16.54
C MET A 92 -2.23 15.31 -15.16
N GLN A 93 -3.05 16.35 -14.95
CA GLN A 93 -3.11 17.06 -13.67
C GLN A 93 -3.58 16.16 -12.51
N LEU A 94 -4.55 15.29 -12.77
CA LEU A 94 -5.03 14.31 -11.78
C LEU A 94 -3.97 13.25 -11.48
N VAL A 95 -3.25 12.80 -12.51
CA VAL A 95 -2.15 11.83 -12.35
C VAL A 95 -1.02 12.42 -11.52
N ILE A 96 -0.57 13.63 -11.84
CA ILE A 96 0.46 14.35 -11.07
C ILE A 96 0.00 14.54 -9.63
N ARG A 97 -1.24 14.99 -9.42
CA ARG A 97 -1.79 15.19 -8.08
C ARG A 97 -1.85 13.89 -7.28
N ALA A 98 -2.26 12.78 -7.91
CA ALA A 98 -2.28 11.47 -7.27
C ALA A 98 -0.88 10.97 -6.90
N LEU A 99 0.11 11.15 -7.79
CA LEU A 99 1.51 10.80 -7.53
C LEU A 99 2.11 11.61 -6.38
N GLU A 100 1.83 12.90 -6.29
CA GLU A 100 2.25 13.75 -5.18
C GLU A 100 1.65 13.30 -3.84
N LEU A 101 0.35 12.99 -3.83
CA LEU A 101 -0.32 12.49 -2.62
C LEU A 101 0.25 11.15 -2.16
N MET A 102 0.47 10.21 -3.08
CA MET A 102 1.09 8.92 -2.75
C MET A 102 2.55 9.06 -2.31
N ARG A 103 3.25 10.12 -2.74
CA ARG A 103 4.59 10.45 -2.25
C ARG A 103 4.57 10.94 -0.81
N GLU A 104 3.60 11.80 -0.47
CA GLU A 104 3.39 12.28 0.89
C GLU A 104 3.03 11.11 1.83
N GLU A 105 2.30 10.12 1.33
CA GLU A 105 1.98 8.87 2.03
C GLU A 105 3.15 7.86 2.08
N GLY A 106 4.29 8.15 1.43
CA GLY A 106 5.46 7.27 1.41
C GLY A 106 5.33 6.03 0.51
N LEU A 107 4.26 5.92 -0.28
CA LEU A 107 4.00 4.78 -1.17
C LEU A 107 4.85 4.82 -2.45
N VAL A 108 5.18 6.01 -2.94
CA VAL A 108 5.97 6.20 -4.16
C VAL A 108 7.10 7.21 -3.96
N LYS A 109 8.21 7.00 -4.65
CA LYS A 109 9.37 7.91 -4.68
C LYS A 109 9.63 8.39 -6.11
N LYS A 110 10.00 9.66 -6.25
CA LYS A 110 10.41 10.26 -7.53
C LYS A 110 11.93 10.22 -7.66
N SER A 111 12.44 9.69 -8.77
CA SER A 111 13.86 9.67 -9.10
C SER A 111 14.06 9.90 -10.60
N GLY A 112 14.85 10.91 -10.98
CA GLY A 112 15.16 11.18 -12.40
C GLY A 112 13.96 11.53 -13.29
N GLY A 113 12.83 11.96 -12.71
CA GLY A 113 11.57 12.20 -13.44
C GLY A 113 10.65 10.99 -13.55
N ASP A 114 11.14 9.82 -13.16
CA ASP A 114 10.39 8.57 -13.08
C ASP A 114 9.86 8.35 -11.65
N TRP A 115 8.77 7.59 -11.53
CA TRP A 115 8.13 7.24 -10.28
C TRP A 115 8.28 5.75 -9.98
N TYR A 116 8.57 5.43 -8.72
CA TYR A 116 8.88 4.09 -8.24
C TYR A 116 8.00 3.78 -7.03
N VAL A 117 7.47 2.57 -6.92
CA VAL A 117 6.82 2.10 -5.69
C VAL A 117 7.89 1.86 -4.63
N VAL A 118 7.67 2.37 -3.42
CA VAL A 118 8.50 2.05 -2.27
C VAL A 118 8.02 0.71 -1.73
N PRO A 119 8.81 -0.37 -1.81
CA PRO A 119 8.40 -1.65 -1.23
C PRO A 119 8.17 -1.45 0.26
N ALA A 120 7.00 -1.88 0.76
CA ALA A 120 6.77 -1.95 2.19
C ALA A 120 7.89 -2.83 2.77
N ILE A 121 8.74 -2.24 3.61
CA ILE A 121 9.80 -2.99 4.27
C ILE A 121 9.07 -4.03 5.14
N PRO A 122 9.20 -5.34 4.85
CA PRO A 122 8.53 -6.33 5.66
C PRO A 122 9.11 -6.24 7.08
N GLU A 123 8.24 -5.95 8.05
CA GLU A 123 8.58 -5.78 9.47
C GLU A 123 9.15 -7.05 10.14
N SER A 124 9.38 -8.13 9.39
CA SER A 124 9.56 -9.47 9.94
C SER A 124 10.98 -9.88 10.33
N ASN A 125 12.02 -9.04 10.17
CA ASN A 125 13.41 -9.47 10.40
C ASN A 125 14.18 -8.68 11.47
N ALA A 126 13.53 -7.77 12.22
CA ALA A 126 14.21 -7.00 13.26
C ALA A 126 14.35 -7.71 14.62
N GLU A 127 13.73 -8.89 14.82
CA GLU A 127 13.64 -9.52 16.15
C GLU A 127 14.50 -10.80 16.36
N GLN A 128 15.33 -11.24 15.40
CA GLN A 128 16.08 -12.50 15.54
C GLN A 128 17.60 -12.40 15.76
N SER A 129 18.17 -11.20 15.92
CA SER A 129 19.62 -11.03 16.11
C SER A 129 19.98 -10.50 17.49
N ALA A 130 19.58 -11.18 18.57
CA ALA A 130 20.09 -10.90 19.92
C ALA A 130 19.85 -12.04 20.92
N SER A 131 20.61 -13.14 20.84
CA SER A 131 20.93 -14.01 22.00
C SER A 131 21.79 -15.21 21.56
N GLU A 132 23.09 -15.02 21.43
CA GLU A 132 24.02 -16.15 21.58
C GLU A 132 25.36 -15.62 22.12
N SER A 133 25.48 -15.60 23.44
CA SER A 133 26.69 -15.25 24.17
C SER A 133 27.68 -16.41 24.11
N PRO A 134 28.99 -16.19 23.86
CA PRO A 134 29.99 -17.25 24.01
C PRO A 134 30.37 -17.43 25.49
N PRO A 135 30.71 -18.66 25.94
CA PRO A 135 31.14 -18.90 27.30
C PRO A 135 32.58 -18.43 27.52
N GLU A 136 32.73 -17.62 28.55
CA GLU A 136 33.96 -17.16 29.18
C GLU A 136 34.85 -18.36 29.58
N SER A 137 36.05 -18.45 29.02
CA SER A 137 37.04 -19.49 29.35
C SER A 137 38.40 -18.86 29.68
N ALA A 138 38.69 -18.88 30.97
CA ALA A 138 39.98 -19.08 31.65
C ALA A 138 41.29 -18.63 30.96
N LEU A 139 41.97 -17.69 31.65
CA LEU A 139 43.41 -17.46 31.62
C LEU A 139 44.23 -18.75 31.82
N PRO A 140 45.47 -18.79 31.27
CA PRO A 140 46.60 -18.88 32.21
C PRO A 140 47.81 -18.00 31.85
N ALA A 141 48.70 -17.91 32.84
CA ALA A 141 49.86 -17.03 33.01
C ALA A 141 51.10 -17.44 32.16
N PRO A 142 52.23 -16.69 32.23
CA PRO A 142 53.25 -16.60 31.18
C PRO A 142 54.35 -17.66 31.30
N SER A 143 55.08 -17.90 30.20
CA SER A 143 56.39 -18.56 30.23
C SER A 143 57.33 -18.01 29.17
N GLU A 144 58.58 -17.96 29.61
CA GLU A 144 59.78 -17.31 29.09
C GLU A 144 60.54 -18.19 28.05
N VAL A 145 61.54 -17.57 27.40
CA VAL A 145 62.74 -18.15 26.75
C VAL A 145 62.71 -18.52 25.24
N ALA A 146 63.23 -17.56 24.47
CA ALA A 146 64.41 -17.60 23.57
C ALA A 146 64.45 -18.31 22.19
N THR A 147 65.14 -17.57 21.31
CA THR A 147 66.14 -17.99 20.29
C THR A 147 65.69 -17.97 18.83
N ALA A 148 66.37 -17.11 18.06
CA ALA A 148 66.35 -16.98 16.59
C ALA A 148 66.90 -18.24 15.88
N PRO A 149 66.75 -18.38 14.55
CA PRO A 149 67.69 -17.69 13.65
C PRO A 149 67.10 -17.16 12.32
N ALA A 150 67.95 -16.37 11.67
CA ALA A 150 67.87 -15.72 10.37
C ALA A 150 67.18 -16.48 9.23
N VAL A 151 66.32 -15.78 8.49
CA VAL A 151 65.98 -16.08 7.08
C VAL A 151 65.96 -14.79 6.29
N MET A 152 66.46 -14.89 5.07
CA MET A 152 66.84 -13.83 4.16
C MET A 152 65.65 -13.06 3.57
N VAL A 153 65.90 -11.76 3.45
CA VAL A 153 65.43 -10.77 2.49
C VAL A 153 64.69 -11.33 1.26
N ASP A 154 63.43 -10.94 1.12
CA ASP A 154 62.82 -10.68 -0.19
C ASP A 154 62.19 -9.27 -0.13
N GLU A 155 62.83 -8.35 -0.84
CA GLU A 155 62.42 -6.95 -0.97
C GLU A 155 61.49 -6.83 -2.19
N SER A 156 60.17 -6.73 -1.99
CA SER A 156 59.25 -5.94 -2.85
C SER A 156 57.77 -6.17 -2.52
N GLU A 157 57.36 -5.93 -1.27
CA GLU A 157 55.97 -5.59 -0.98
C GLU A 157 55.94 -4.22 -0.30
N SER A 158 55.41 -3.24 -1.01
CA SER A 158 55.05 -1.93 -0.46
C SER A 158 53.91 -2.13 0.53
N VAL A 159 54.26 -2.55 1.75
CA VAL A 159 53.37 -2.61 2.89
C VAL A 159 52.95 -1.17 3.22
N GLN A 160 51.77 -0.79 2.74
CA GLN A 160 51.03 0.37 3.26
C GLN A 160 50.77 0.09 4.73
N TRP A 161 51.63 0.60 5.60
CA TRP A 161 51.36 0.72 7.02
C TRP A 161 50.28 1.80 7.19
N GLU A 162 49.02 1.43 7.02
CA GLU A 162 47.95 2.20 7.63
C GLU A 162 47.99 1.93 9.14
N PRO A 163 48.27 2.94 9.98
CA PRO A 163 48.20 2.76 11.41
C PRO A 163 46.75 2.46 11.78
N SER A 164 46.48 1.21 12.14
CA SER A 164 45.22 0.79 12.75
C SER A 164 45.08 1.53 14.08
N LEU A 165 44.44 2.69 14.03
CA LEU A 165 44.05 3.43 15.23
C LEU A 165 43.18 2.48 16.08
N PRO A 166 43.51 2.27 17.36
CA PRO A 166 42.70 1.43 18.23
C PRO A 166 41.28 2.01 18.28
N SER A 167 40.31 1.21 17.85
CA SER A 167 38.89 1.54 17.90
C SER A 167 38.54 1.94 19.33
N ASN A 168 38.11 3.18 19.50
CA ASN A 168 37.80 3.73 20.81
C ASN A 168 36.51 3.06 21.31
N PRO A 169 36.53 2.27 22.40
CA PRO A 169 35.36 1.51 22.85
C PRO A 169 34.16 2.39 23.22
N PHE A 170 34.41 3.68 23.48
CA PHE A 170 33.36 4.68 23.69
C PHE A 170 32.52 4.98 22.45
N ASP A 171 33.07 4.80 21.25
CA ASP A 171 32.34 5.07 20.00
C ASP A 171 31.26 4.01 19.74
N ASP A 172 31.49 2.76 20.14
CA ASP A 172 30.52 1.67 19.98
C ASP A 172 29.35 1.79 20.95
N GLU A 173 29.61 2.16 22.20
CA GLU A 173 28.56 2.36 23.21
C GLU A 173 27.69 3.59 22.87
N LEU A 174 28.31 4.67 22.40
CA LEU A 174 27.59 5.86 21.93
C LEU A 174 26.73 5.53 20.70
N LYS A 175 27.29 4.78 19.75
CA LYS A 175 26.55 4.34 18.55
C LYS A 175 25.35 3.47 18.91
N HIS A 176 25.52 2.51 19.83
CA HIS A 176 24.42 1.68 20.30
C HIS A 176 23.34 2.48 21.02
N ALA A 177 23.71 3.48 21.83
CA ALA A 177 22.76 4.37 22.49
C ALA A 177 21.96 5.23 21.49
N VAL A 178 22.63 5.75 20.44
CA VAL A 178 21.99 6.51 19.37
C VAL A 178 21.04 5.64 18.55
N ASP A 179 21.47 4.44 18.17
CA ASP A 179 20.65 3.49 17.40
C ASP A 179 19.40 3.07 18.20
N SER A 180 19.56 2.80 19.50
CA SER A 180 18.45 2.48 20.41
C SER A 180 17.46 3.64 20.55
N TRP A 181 17.96 4.87 20.70
CA TRP A 181 17.12 6.07 20.79
C TRP A 181 16.34 6.32 19.48
N LEU A 182 17.00 6.15 18.33
CA LEU A 182 16.35 6.27 17.02
C LEU A 182 15.27 5.20 16.82
N ALA A 183 15.53 3.95 17.21
CA ALA A 183 14.55 2.87 17.13
C ALA A 183 13.31 3.18 17.98
N HIS A 184 13.50 3.66 19.21
CA HIS A 184 12.38 4.07 20.07
C HIS A 184 11.60 5.26 19.49
N GLY A 185 12.31 6.26 18.95
CA GLY A 185 11.67 7.43 18.32
C GLY A 185 10.83 7.06 17.10
N ILE A 186 11.33 6.16 16.26
CA ILE A 186 10.61 5.64 15.09
C ILE A 186 9.37 4.85 15.51
N ASN A 187 9.50 3.93 16.48
CA ASN A 187 8.37 3.14 16.99
C ASN A 187 7.28 4.02 17.63
N TYR A 188 7.67 5.07 18.34
CA TYR A 188 6.73 6.05 18.87
C TYR A 188 6.01 6.81 17.75
N ALA A 189 6.74 7.25 16.72
CA ALA A 189 6.15 7.94 15.57
C ALA A 189 5.15 7.05 14.80
N ILE A 190 5.48 5.77 14.60
CA ILE A 190 4.60 4.78 13.98
C ILE A 190 3.34 4.61 14.83
N SER A 191 3.50 4.38 16.14
CA SER A 191 2.37 4.21 17.07
C SER A 191 1.45 5.43 17.09
N ALA A 192 2.03 6.64 17.09
CA ALA A 192 1.26 7.87 17.02
C ALA A 192 0.53 8.04 15.69
N SER A 193 1.12 7.58 14.58
CA SER A 193 0.47 7.60 13.27
C SER A 193 -0.71 6.62 13.18
N GLU A 194 -0.57 5.42 13.76
CA GLU A 194 -1.62 4.40 13.83
C GLU A 194 -2.82 4.90 14.63
N VAL A 195 -2.59 5.51 15.80
CA VAL A 195 -3.65 6.13 16.61
C VAL A 195 -4.39 7.23 15.83
N ARG A 196 -3.67 8.03 15.03
CA ARG A 196 -4.30 9.06 14.18
C ARG A 196 -5.16 8.46 13.08
N LEU A 197 -4.72 7.36 12.46
CA LEU A 197 -5.50 6.64 11.45
C LEU A 197 -6.77 6.04 12.05
N GLN A 198 -6.65 5.37 13.19
CA GLN A 198 -7.80 4.81 13.91
C GLN A 198 -8.81 5.90 14.30
N MET A 199 -8.35 7.06 14.77
CA MET A 199 -9.22 8.19 15.09
C MET A 199 -9.95 8.71 13.85
N ARG A 200 -9.28 8.77 12.70
CA ARG A 200 -9.88 9.18 11.43
C ARG A 200 -10.95 8.20 10.96
N ASP A 201 -10.70 6.90 11.12
CA ASP A 201 -11.66 5.87 10.77
C ASP A 201 -12.90 5.91 11.67
N LEU A 202 -12.72 6.16 12.97
CA LEU A 202 -13.83 6.39 13.88
C LEU A 202 -14.67 7.62 13.47
N GLN A 203 -14.02 8.72 13.11
CA GLN A 203 -14.71 9.91 12.60
C GLN A 203 -15.52 9.62 11.34
N ASN A 204 -14.96 8.85 10.40
CA ASN A 204 -15.65 8.45 9.19
C ASN A 204 -16.87 7.56 9.50
N ARG A 205 -16.74 6.61 10.43
CA ARG A 205 -17.86 5.75 10.87
C ARG A 205 -18.97 6.56 11.53
N ILE A 206 -18.62 7.52 12.39
CA ILE A 206 -19.59 8.44 12.99
C ILE A 206 -20.31 9.26 11.91
N GLY A 207 -19.58 9.78 10.93
CA GLY A 207 -20.14 10.52 9.80
C GLY A 207 -21.17 9.70 9.02
N ASN A 208 -20.87 8.42 8.74
CA ASN A 208 -21.80 7.51 8.06
C ASN A 208 -23.06 7.25 8.89
N ILE A 209 -22.93 6.99 10.19
CA ILE A 209 -24.07 6.78 11.09
C ILE A 209 -24.98 8.02 11.13
N VAL A 210 -24.40 9.22 11.17
CA VAL A 210 -25.16 10.48 11.13
C VAL A 210 -25.91 10.63 9.80
N ALA A 211 -25.26 10.30 8.68
CA ALA A 211 -25.89 10.34 7.36
C ALA A 211 -27.07 9.35 7.26
N GLU A 212 -26.87 8.11 7.72
CA GLU A 212 -27.94 7.09 7.78
C GLU A 212 -29.10 7.51 8.67
N ASN A 213 -28.83 8.12 9.83
CA ASN A 213 -29.88 8.61 10.73
C ASN A 213 -30.71 9.73 10.06
N ASN A 214 -30.05 10.64 9.33
CA ASN A 214 -30.74 11.69 8.59
C ASN A 214 -31.61 11.12 7.46
N ASP A 215 -31.14 10.10 6.74
CA ASP A 215 -31.95 9.43 5.72
C ASP A 215 -33.19 8.77 6.34
N LEU A 216 -33.03 8.05 7.45
CA LEU A 216 -34.17 7.45 8.19
C LEU A 216 -35.17 8.51 8.67
N ARG A 217 -34.71 9.68 9.13
CA ARG A 217 -35.58 10.80 9.50
C ARG A 217 -36.40 11.30 8.31
N LEU A 218 -35.77 11.48 7.15
CA LEU A 218 -36.47 11.90 5.93
C LEU A 218 -37.48 10.85 5.46
N GLN A 219 -37.14 9.56 5.56
CA GLN A 219 -38.07 8.47 5.26
C GLN A 219 -39.28 8.50 6.21
N LEU A 220 -39.06 8.72 7.51
CA LEU A 220 -40.13 8.84 8.50
C LEU A 220 -41.06 10.03 8.22
N GLU A 221 -40.50 11.19 7.87
CA GLU A 221 -41.28 12.37 7.49
C GLU A 221 -42.11 12.13 6.22
N SER A 222 -41.53 11.47 5.22
CA SER A 222 -42.25 11.07 4.01
C SER A 222 -43.42 10.13 4.33
N ALA A 223 -43.21 9.15 5.21
CA ALA A 223 -44.25 8.24 5.66
C ALA A 223 -45.37 8.96 6.42
N ARG A 224 -45.02 9.89 7.33
CA ARG A 224 -45.99 10.73 8.04
C ARG A 224 -46.83 11.56 7.08
N TYR A 225 -46.20 12.17 6.08
CA TYR A 225 -46.90 12.94 5.06
C TYR A 225 -47.89 12.08 4.26
N LYS A 226 -47.47 10.89 3.80
CA LYS A 226 -48.36 9.95 3.10
C LYS A 226 -49.54 9.52 3.97
N LEU A 227 -49.31 9.25 5.24
CA LEU A 227 -50.36 8.84 6.18
C LEU A 227 -51.33 10.00 6.49
N GLY A 228 -50.82 11.24 6.58
CA GLY A 228 -51.66 12.44 6.70
C GLY A 228 -52.56 12.63 5.49
N ARG A 229 -52.01 12.47 4.27
CA ARG A 229 -52.79 12.53 3.02
C ARG A 229 -53.85 11.42 2.95
N PHE A 230 -53.50 10.20 3.36
CA PHE A 230 -54.45 9.10 3.42
C PHE A 230 -55.62 9.39 4.37
N ARG A 231 -55.34 9.92 5.57
CA ARG A 231 -56.40 10.32 6.52
C ARG A 231 -57.32 11.39 5.94
N ALA A 232 -56.76 12.40 5.27
CA ALA A 232 -57.54 13.44 4.62
C ALA A 232 -58.48 12.88 3.54
N LEU A 233 -57.99 11.94 2.71
CA LEU A 233 -58.81 11.26 1.70
C LEU A 233 -59.93 10.42 2.32
N VAL A 234 -59.64 9.69 3.40
CA VAL A 234 -60.67 8.90 4.11
C VAL A 234 -61.75 9.81 4.69
N GLN A 235 -61.37 10.96 5.23
CA GLN A 235 -62.31 11.95 5.76
C GLN A 235 -63.18 12.55 4.65
N GLU A 236 -62.57 12.93 3.52
CA GLU A 236 -63.29 13.44 2.34
C GLU A 236 -64.32 12.43 1.81
N ILE A 237 -63.96 11.14 1.74
CA ILE A 237 -64.90 10.08 1.34
C ILE A 237 -66.03 9.91 2.37
N GLY A 238 -65.71 10.00 3.67
CA GLY A 238 -66.70 9.94 4.75
C GLY A 238 -67.71 11.08 4.67
N ASP A 239 -67.24 12.30 4.45
CA ASP A 239 -68.08 13.49 4.34
C ASP A 239 -68.99 13.46 3.11
N ILE A 240 -68.57 12.84 2.00
CA ILE A 240 -69.42 12.63 0.80
C ILE A 240 -70.54 11.61 1.05
N SER A 241 -70.34 10.66 1.97
CA SER A 241 -71.29 9.58 2.24
C SER A 241 -72.39 9.92 3.25
N ALA A 242 -72.24 11.04 3.97
CA ALA A 242 -73.18 11.54 4.99
C ALA A 242 -74.18 12.52 4.39
#